data_AF-A0A495QRQ3-F1
#
_entry.id   AF-A0A495QRQ3-F1
#
_cell.length_a   1.000
_cell.length_b   1.000
_cell.length_c   1.000
_cell.angle_alpha   90.00
_cell.angle_beta   90.00
_cell.angle_gamma   90.00
#
_symmetry.space_group_name_H-M   'P 1'
#
loop_
_entity.id
_entity.type
_entity.pdbx_description
1 polymer ?
#
loop_
_entity_poly.entity_id
_entity_poly.type
_entity_poly.pdbx_seq_one_letter_code
_entity_poly.pdbx_strand_id
1 'polypeptide(L)'
;MRCPKVTGPIKRSVTVLPQGVSKAQFAEARGILRAEAGHYGGDIAVQGSRAKYTGPNSDIEIAIRVSAARFNQAIRERFGTPNPRSAKEDTMLHAMRVGRIQAGEAGLRRVRKQLERVFGLEADLSVVRIGGQFDQRP
;
A
#
# COMPACT_ATOMS: atom_id res chain seq x y z
N MET A 1 -5.68 45.93 -4.55
CA MET A 1 -5.09 44.84 -5.34
C MET A 1 -4.91 43.62 -4.44
N ARG A 2 -5.56 42.48 -4.72
CA ARG A 2 -5.39 41.23 -3.96
C ARG A 2 -4.44 40.31 -4.73
N CYS A 3 -3.38 39.85 -4.07
CA CYS A 3 -2.51 38.80 -4.61
C CYS A 3 -3.32 37.53 -4.90
N PRO A 4 -3.16 36.88 -6.07
CA PRO A 4 -3.82 35.62 -6.33
C PRO A 4 -3.24 34.53 -5.43
N LYS A 5 -4.11 33.83 -4.70
CA LYS A 5 -3.74 32.62 -3.97
C LYS A 5 -3.48 31.51 -4.99
N VAL A 6 -2.29 30.92 -4.92
CA VAL A 6 -1.90 29.77 -5.75
C VAL A 6 -2.75 28.57 -5.33
N THR A 7 -3.84 28.28 -6.06
CA THR A 7 -4.64 27.06 -5.91
C THR A 7 -4.21 26.04 -6.94
N GLY A 8 -3.18 25.25 -6.59
CA GLY A 8 -2.78 24.05 -7.33
C GLY A 8 -2.57 22.91 -6.35
N PRO A 9 -2.86 21.65 -6.72
CA PRO A 9 -2.58 20.51 -5.86
C PRO A 9 -1.08 20.45 -5.59
N ILE A 10 -0.70 20.57 -4.33
CA ILE A 10 0.69 20.42 -3.88
C ILE A 10 1.11 18.97 -4.15
N LYS A 11 1.77 18.72 -5.29
CA LYS A 11 2.50 17.48 -5.55
C LYS A 11 3.78 17.48 -4.70
N ARG A 12 3.66 17.16 -3.41
CA ARG A 12 4.83 16.88 -2.57
C ARG A 12 5.29 15.44 -2.82
N SER A 13 6.22 15.27 -3.75
CA SER A 13 7.07 14.09 -3.79
C SER A 13 8.08 14.19 -2.65
N VAL A 14 7.73 13.65 -1.48
CA VAL A 14 8.73 13.40 -0.43
C VAL A 14 9.64 12.30 -0.97
N THR A 15 10.79 12.72 -1.51
CA THR A 15 11.80 11.83 -2.12
C THR A 15 12.77 11.35 -1.04
N VAL A 16 12.21 10.91 0.09
CA VAL A 16 13.01 10.33 1.16
C VAL A 16 12.93 8.83 0.96
N LEU A 17 14.07 8.23 0.63
CA LEU A 17 14.16 6.79 0.44
C LEU A 17 13.98 6.10 1.79
N PRO A 18 13.29 4.96 1.86
CA PRO A 18 13.26 4.17 3.07
C PRO A 18 14.68 3.82 3.54
N GLN A 19 14.90 3.81 4.85
CA GLN A 19 16.19 3.42 5.41
C GLN A 19 16.60 2.03 4.88
N GLY A 20 17.84 1.89 4.42
CA GLY A 20 18.36 0.64 3.86
C GLY A 20 17.96 0.35 2.40
N VAL A 21 17.28 1.28 1.72
CA VAL A 21 16.88 1.13 0.31
C VAL A 21 17.62 2.12 -0.58
N SER A 22 18.31 1.62 -1.60
CA SER A 22 18.97 2.46 -2.61
C SER A 22 17.97 3.07 -3.61
N LYS A 23 18.39 4.13 -4.31
CA LYS A 23 17.60 4.74 -5.39
C LYS A 23 17.22 3.74 -6.49
N ALA A 24 18.15 2.86 -6.85
CA ALA A 24 17.96 1.85 -7.88
C ALA A 24 16.88 0.83 -7.48
N GLN A 25 17.00 0.27 -6.27
CA GLN A 25 16.00 -0.67 -5.73
C GLN A 25 14.62 -0.01 -5.63
N PHE A 26 14.56 1.24 -5.18
CA PHE A 26 13.30 1.97 -5.10
C PHE A 26 12.67 2.21 -6.49
N ALA A 27 13.48 2.55 -7.49
CA ALA A 27 13.02 2.76 -8.86
C ALA A 27 12.51 1.45 -9.50
N GLU A 28 13.22 0.35 -9.29
CA GLU A 28 12.84 -0.99 -9.76
C GLU A 28 11.53 -1.45 -9.09
N ALA A 29 11.44 -1.37 -7.77
CA ALA A 29 10.24 -1.70 -7.01
C ALA A 29 9.02 -0.88 -7.47
N ARG A 30 9.20 0.41 -7.77
CA ARG A 30 8.15 1.26 -8.34
C ARG A 30 7.70 0.77 -9.72
N GLY A 31 8.62 0.29 -10.55
CA GLY A 31 8.30 -0.32 -11.85
C GLY A 31 7.42 -1.56 -11.68
N ILE A 32 7.84 -2.49 -10.82
CA ILE A 32 7.11 -3.72 -10.50
C ILE A 32 5.71 -3.41 -9.98
N LEU A 33 5.59 -2.52 -8.98
CA LEU A 33 4.29 -2.17 -8.39
C LEU A 33 3.33 -1.56 -9.40
N ARG A 34 3.82 -0.72 -10.31
CA ARG A 34 2.98 -0.14 -11.37
C ARG A 34 2.52 -1.17 -12.39
N ALA A 35 3.41 -2.06 -12.80
CA ALA A 35 3.11 -3.09 -13.79
C ALA A 35 2.14 -4.14 -13.23
N GLU A 36 2.38 -4.64 -12.02
CA GLU A 36 1.66 -5.80 -11.49
C GLU A 36 0.53 -5.44 -10.52
N ALA A 37 0.64 -4.32 -9.79
CA ALA A 37 -0.37 -3.90 -8.81
C ALA A 37 -1.12 -2.61 -9.19
N GLY A 38 -0.77 -1.98 -10.31
CA GLY A 38 -1.36 -0.71 -10.77
C GLY A 38 -2.86 -0.79 -11.05
N HIS A 39 -3.40 -1.99 -11.28
CA HIS A 39 -4.84 -2.23 -11.44
C HIS A 39 -5.67 -1.96 -10.16
N TYR A 40 -5.02 -1.87 -8.99
CA TYR A 40 -5.66 -1.37 -7.77
C TYR A 40 -5.69 0.17 -7.72
N GLY A 41 -4.64 0.81 -8.20
CA GLY A 41 -4.49 2.27 -8.23
C GLY A 41 -3.04 2.70 -8.37
N GLY A 42 -2.81 4.00 -8.60
CA GLY A 42 -1.48 4.59 -8.80
C GLY A 42 -0.87 5.27 -7.57
N ASP A 43 -1.61 5.37 -6.47
CA ASP A 43 -1.15 6.00 -5.22
C ASP A 43 -0.50 4.94 -4.33
N ILE A 44 0.83 4.93 -4.31
CA ILE A 44 1.64 3.97 -3.57
C ILE A 44 2.46 4.75 -2.54
N ALA A 45 2.42 4.30 -1.28
CA ALA A 45 3.20 4.87 -0.19
C ALA A 45 4.06 3.78 0.47
N VAL A 46 5.29 4.15 0.84
CA VAL A 46 6.05 3.38 1.83
C VAL A 46 5.70 3.93 3.21
N GLN A 47 5.40 3.04 4.14
CA GLN A 47 4.96 3.33 5.50
C GLN A 47 5.92 2.69 6.51
N GLY A 48 5.54 2.72 7.79
CA GLY A 48 6.28 2.04 8.84
C GLY A 48 7.55 2.76 9.30
N SER A 49 8.27 2.11 10.21
CA SER A 49 9.44 2.67 10.88
C SER A 49 10.62 2.89 9.94
N ARG A 50 10.79 2.10 8.86
CA ARG A 50 11.81 2.37 7.82
C ARG A 50 11.56 3.67 7.05
N ALA A 51 10.30 4.03 6.81
CA ALA A 51 9.96 5.31 6.21
C ALA A 51 10.20 6.50 7.16
N LYS A 52 10.14 6.24 8.48
CA LYS A 52 10.41 7.22 9.55
C LYS A 52 11.87 7.19 10.07
N TYR A 53 12.72 6.30 9.55
CA TYR A 53 14.10 6.05 10.03
C TYR A 53 14.21 5.66 11.51
N THR A 54 13.18 5.01 12.07
CA THR A 54 13.12 4.65 13.49
C THR A 54 13.35 3.16 13.75
N GLY A 55 13.61 2.36 12.71
CA GLY A 55 13.77 0.91 12.82
C GLY A 55 14.58 0.34 11.65
N PRO A 56 15.91 0.21 11.74
CA PRO A 56 16.73 -0.30 10.64
C PRO A 56 16.42 -1.78 10.29
N ASN A 57 15.96 -2.56 11.28
CA ASN A 57 15.73 -4.01 11.16
C ASN A 57 14.26 -4.39 10.90
N SER A 58 13.33 -3.44 10.77
CA SER A 58 11.89 -3.72 10.60
C SER A 58 11.50 -3.84 9.14
N ASP A 59 10.50 -4.65 8.79
CA ASP A 59 10.05 -4.85 7.40
C ASP A 59 9.75 -3.56 6.63
N ILE A 60 9.89 -3.59 5.29
CA ILE A 60 9.43 -2.47 4.45
C ILE A 60 7.93 -2.59 4.22
N GLU A 61 7.16 -1.68 4.81
CA GLU A 61 5.72 -1.63 4.65
C GLU A 61 5.33 -0.79 3.42
N ILE A 62 4.55 -1.37 2.52
CA ILE A 62 4.12 -0.75 1.26
C ILE A 62 2.59 -0.81 1.20
N ALA A 63 1.97 0.36 1.04
CA ALA A 63 0.54 0.51 0.89
C ALA A 63 0.17 1.00 -0.51
N ILE A 64 -0.71 0.26 -1.18
CA ILE A 64 -1.43 0.72 -2.36
C ILE A 64 -2.72 1.38 -1.87
N ARG A 65 -2.76 2.70 -1.93
CA ARG A 65 -3.81 3.53 -1.36
C ARG A 65 -4.92 3.72 -2.38
N VAL A 66 -6.14 3.42 -1.98
CA VAL A 66 -7.30 3.46 -2.87
C VAL A 66 -8.47 4.20 -2.23
N SER A 67 -9.36 4.74 -3.06
CA SER A 67 -10.61 5.34 -2.57
C SER A 67 -11.48 4.30 -1.86
N ALA A 68 -12.43 4.75 -1.02
CA ALA A 68 -13.38 3.86 -0.36
C ALA A 68 -14.18 3.01 -1.37
N ALA A 69 -14.57 3.61 -2.51
CA ALA A 69 -15.27 2.91 -3.57
C ALA A 69 -14.42 1.77 -4.17
N ARG A 70 -13.16 2.06 -4.52
CA ARG A 70 -12.26 1.05 -5.07
C ARG A 70 -11.88 -0.02 -4.04
N PHE A 71 -11.74 0.35 -2.77
CA PHE A 71 -11.53 -0.60 -1.68
C PHE A 71 -12.70 -1.59 -1.57
N ASN A 72 -13.93 -1.08 -1.53
CA ASN A 72 -15.12 -1.92 -1.46
C ASN A 72 -15.27 -2.82 -2.70
N GLN A 73 -14.90 -2.30 -3.87
CA GLN A 73 -14.85 -3.10 -5.10
C GLN A 73 -13.81 -4.23 -4.99
N ALA A 74 -12.60 -3.94 -4.51
CA ALA A 74 -11.56 -4.94 -4.28
C ALA A 74 -12.02 -6.02 -3.28
N ILE A 75 -12.73 -5.64 -2.21
CA ILE A 75 -13.32 -6.61 -1.28
C ILE A 75 -14.26 -7.58 -2.03
N ARG A 76 -15.18 -7.06 -2.85
CA ARG A 76 -16.11 -7.90 -3.63
C ARG A 76 -15.39 -8.81 -4.62
N GLU A 77 -14.41 -8.28 -5.36
CA GLU A 77 -13.62 -9.01 -6.35
C GLU A 77 -12.81 -10.16 -5.72
N ARG A 78 -12.28 -9.96 -4.50
CA ARG A 78 -11.39 -10.93 -3.85
C ARG A 78 -12.12 -11.93 -2.97
N PHE A 79 -13.12 -11.47 -2.22
CA PHE A 79 -13.81 -12.32 -1.26
C PHE A 79 -15.08 -12.94 -1.83
N GLY A 80 -15.75 -12.29 -2.80
CA GLY A 80 -17.03 -12.71 -3.34
C GLY A 80 -18.12 -12.71 -2.25
N THR A 81 -18.90 -13.78 -2.20
CA THR A 81 -19.87 -14.05 -1.13
C THR A 81 -19.38 -15.26 -0.33
N PRO A 82 -18.55 -15.07 0.71
CA PRO A 82 -18.07 -16.19 1.51
C PRO A 82 -19.22 -16.86 2.27
N ASN A 83 -19.04 -18.12 2.63
CA ASN A 83 -20.01 -18.85 3.45
C ASN A 83 -20.11 -18.21 4.85
N PRO A 84 -21.31 -18.10 5.44
CA PRO A 84 -21.48 -17.60 6.79
C PRO A 84 -20.68 -18.40 7.82
N ARG A 85 -20.05 -17.71 8.77
CA ARG A 85 -19.16 -18.21 9.83
C ARG A 85 -17.91 -18.93 9.33
N SER A 86 -17.50 -18.64 8.09
CA SER A 86 -16.24 -19.19 7.55
C SER A 86 -15.06 -18.29 7.87
N ALA A 87 -13.87 -18.87 7.95
CA ALA A 87 -12.63 -18.09 8.11
C ALA A 87 -12.45 -17.03 7.00
N LYS A 88 -12.98 -17.28 5.80
CA LYS A 88 -12.95 -16.32 4.68
C LYS A 88 -13.87 -15.13 4.95
N GLU A 89 -15.06 -15.37 5.52
CA GLU A 89 -15.95 -14.30 5.96
C GLU A 89 -15.31 -13.48 7.09
N ASP A 90 -14.75 -14.13 8.11
CA ASP A 90 -14.05 -13.45 9.21
C ASP A 90 -12.91 -12.56 8.69
N THR A 91 -12.13 -13.08 7.73
CA THR A 91 -11.04 -12.34 7.07
C THR A 91 -11.57 -11.14 6.29
N MET A 92 -12.66 -11.32 5.53
CA MET A 92 -13.32 -10.24 4.79
C MET A 92 -13.82 -9.14 5.73
N LEU A 93 -14.55 -9.52 6.79
CA LEU A 93 -15.10 -8.59 7.77
C LEU A 93 -13.99 -7.85 8.51
N HIS A 94 -12.91 -8.54 8.86
CA HIS A 94 -11.74 -7.90 9.44
C HIS A 94 -11.14 -6.87 8.48
N ALA A 95 -10.92 -7.22 7.21
CA ALA A 95 -10.38 -6.32 6.19
C ALA A 95 -11.24 -5.07 6.01
N MET A 96 -12.57 -5.22 6.02
CA MET A 96 -13.52 -4.11 5.96
C MET A 96 -13.46 -3.22 7.21
N ARG A 97 -13.42 -3.82 8.40
CA ARG A 97 -13.35 -3.11 9.68
C ARG A 97 -12.09 -2.26 9.80
N VAL A 98 -10.95 -2.81 9.41
CA VAL A 98 -9.65 -2.12 9.54
C VAL A 98 -9.28 -1.28 8.32
N GLY A 99 -9.94 -1.50 7.17
CA GLY A 99 -9.66 -0.80 5.92
C GLY A 99 -8.35 -1.24 5.25
N ARG A 100 -7.96 -2.51 5.39
CA ARG A 100 -6.72 -3.08 4.82
C ARG A 100 -6.96 -4.49 4.27
N ILE A 101 -6.52 -4.74 3.03
CA ILE A 101 -6.46 -6.08 2.42
C ILE A 101 -4.99 -6.48 2.30
N GLN A 102 -4.62 -7.61 2.91
CA GLN A 102 -3.24 -8.12 2.87
C GLN A 102 -2.88 -8.67 1.49
N ALA A 103 -1.58 -8.72 1.15
CA ALA A 103 -1.11 -9.20 -0.15
C ALA A 103 -1.64 -10.59 -0.56
N GLY A 104 -1.78 -11.52 0.39
CA GLY A 104 -2.35 -12.85 0.12
C GLY A 104 -3.78 -12.75 -0.43
N GLU A 105 -4.63 -12.04 0.31
CA GLU A 105 -6.03 -11.84 -0.05
C GLU A 105 -6.19 -10.99 -1.31
N ALA A 106 -5.32 -10.01 -1.52
CA ALA A 106 -5.29 -9.17 -2.71
C ALA A 106 -4.71 -9.88 -3.96
N GLY A 107 -4.20 -11.12 -3.84
CA GLY A 107 -3.53 -11.80 -4.96
C GLY A 107 -2.18 -11.20 -5.34
N LEU A 108 -1.56 -10.43 -4.45
CA LEU A 108 -0.28 -9.74 -4.63
C LEU A 108 0.91 -10.50 -4.01
N ARG A 109 0.74 -11.78 -3.64
CA ARG A 109 1.80 -12.59 -3.00
C ARG A 109 3.07 -12.67 -3.86
N ARG A 110 2.92 -12.82 -5.18
CA ARG A 110 4.05 -12.85 -6.12
C ARG A 110 4.78 -11.50 -6.17
N VAL A 111 4.03 -10.41 -6.24
CA VAL A 111 4.55 -9.04 -6.22
C VAL A 111 5.34 -8.81 -4.93
N ARG A 112 4.77 -9.15 -3.77
CA ARG A 112 5.45 -9.06 -2.47
C ARG A 112 6.81 -9.79 -2.49
N LYS A 113 6.84 -11.03 -2.99
CA LYS A 113 8.07 -11.83 -3.10
C LYS A 113 9.08 -11.30 -4.10
N GLN A 114 8.65 -10.55 -5.13
CA GLN A 114 9.59 -9.82 -5.99
C GLN A 114 10.17 -8.62 -5.25
N LEU A 115 9.35 -7.85 -4.53
CA LEU A 115 9.80 -6.70 -3.74
C LEU A 115 10.82 -7.11 -2.68
N GLU A 116 10.56 -8.21 -1.95
CA GLU A 116 11.50 -8.76 -0.97
C GLU A 116 12.88 -9.03 -1.60
N ARG A 117 12.92 -9.59 -2.83
CA ARG A 117 14.17 -9.85 -3.57
C ARG A 117 14.87 -8.57 -4.01
N VAL A 118 14.12 -7.58 -4.47
CA VAL A 118 14.69 -6.28 -4.89
C VAL A 118 15.30 -5.55 -3.70
N PHE A 119 14.59 -5.52 -2.58
CA PHE A 119 15.08 -4.83 -1.38
C PHE A 119 16.13 -5.62 -0.63
N GLY A 120 16.16 -6.95 -0.75
CA GLY A 120 16.98 -7.83 0.07
C GLY A 120 16.48 -7.88 1.52
N LEU A 121 15.20 -7.58 1.75
CA LEU A 121 14.58 -7.36 3.06
C LEU A 121 13.15 -7.91 3.03
N GLU A 122 12.60 -8.27 4.19
CA GLU A 122 11.17 -8.59 4.30
C GLU A 122 10.31 -7.37 3.96
N ALA A 123 9.20 -7.62 3.27
CA ALA A 123 8.29 -6.59 2.78
C ALA A 123 6.84 -6.96 3.08
N ASP A 124 6.12 -6.00 3.62
CA ASP A 124 4.67 -6.06 3.79
C ASP A 124 4.00 -5.27 2.69
N LEU A 125 3.05 -5.89 2.00
CA LEU A 125 2.28 -5.26 0.92
C LEU A 125 0.79 -5.38 1.22
N SER A 126 0.08 -4.26 1.12
CA SER A 126 -1.37 -4.22 1.33
C SER A 126 -2.08 -3.19 0.47
N VAL A 127 -3.37 -3.43 0.21
CA VAL A 127 -4.29 -2.42 -0.33
C VAL A 127 -4.98 -1.74 0.84
N VAL A 128 -4.88 -0.42 0.92
CA VAL A 128 -5.34 0.37 2.07
C VAL A 128 -6.38 1.39 1.62
N ARG A 129 -7.47 1.51 2.39
CA ARG A 129 -8.48 2.55 2.20
C ARG A 129 -7.94 3.90 2.65
N ILE A 130 -7.95 4.89 1.75
CA ILE A 130 -7.62 6.29 2.08
C ILE A 130 -8.51 6.80 3.21
N GLY A 131 -7.91 7.47 4.20
CA GLY A 131 -8.56 7.94 5.42
C GLY A 131 -8.88 6.82 6.43
N GLY A 132 -8.44 5.58 6.18
CA GLY A 132 -8.55 4.47 7.12
C GLY A 132 -7.44 4.44 8.18
N GLN A 133 -7.57 3.55 9.16
CA GLN A 133 -6.60 3.40 10.27
C GLN A 133 -5.15 3.18 9.79
N PHE A 134 -4.99 2.49 8.67
CA PHE A 134 -3.69 2.13 8.08
C PHE A 134 -3.23 3.13 7.00
N ASP A 135 -3.97 4.22 6.77
CA ASP A 135 -3.55 5.30 5.89
C ASP A 135 -2.59 6.27 6.61
N GLN A 136 -1.47 5.74 7.10
CA GLN A 136 -0.47 6.51 7.82
C GLN A 136 0.67 6.85 6.86
N ARG A 137 0.72 8.10 6.41
CA ARG A 137 1.89 8.62 5.71
C ARG A 137 2.96 9.04 6.75
N PRO A 138 4.26 8.88 6.43
CA PRO A 138 5.33 9.51 7.21
C PRO A 138 5.16 11.03 7.29
#